data_AF-A0A7G2K0F9-F1
#
_entry.id   AF-A0A7G2K0F9-F1
#
_cell.length_a   1.000
_cell.length_b   1.000
_cell.length_c   1.000
_cell.angle_alpha   90.00
_cell.angle_beta   90.00
_cell.angle_gamma   90.00
#
_symmetry.space_group_name_H-M   'P 1'
#
loop_
_entity.id
_entity.type
_entity.pdbx_description
1 polymer ?
#
loop_
_entity_poly.entity_id
_entity_poly.type
_entity_poly.pdbx_seq_one_letter_code
_entity_poly.pdbx_strand_id
1 'polypeptide(L)'
;IIGKVFVDVFDDESKKLTNVKWLAQGTIYPDVIESAASKTGKAHVIKSHHNVGGLPDYMKLGLVEPLRELFKDEVRKIGLALGLPAEMINRHPFPGPGLGVRVLGEVKKEYCDLLRRADAIFIEEFVDN
;
A
#
# COMPACT_ATOMS: atom_id res chain seq x y z
N ILE A 1 -3.79 -1.80 14.61
CA ILE A 1 -5.24 -1.51 14.46
C ILE A 1 -5.62 -1.42 12.98
N ILE A 2 -5.20 -0.37 12.25
CA ILE A 2 -5.60 -0.14 10.85
C ILE A 2 -5.33 -1.35 9.95
N GLY A 3 -4.11 -1.92 10.00
CA GLY A 3 -3.78 -3.10 9.18
C GLY A 3 -4.65 -4.33 9.47
N LYS A 4 -5.08 -4.54 10.72
CA LYS A 4 -5.99 -5.63 11.08
C LYS A 4 -7.37 -5.41 10.47
N VAL A 5 -7.94 -4.21 10.66
CA VAL A 5 -9.26 -3.86 10.10
C VAL A 5 -9.25 -3.94 8.56
N PHE A 6 -8.15 -3.54 7.93
CA PHE A 6 -7.98 -3.70 6.48
C PHE A 6 -8.07 -5.17 6.06
N VAL A 7 -7.34 -6.07 6.73
CA VAL A 7 -7.36 -7.51 6.45
C VAL A 7 -8.74 -8.11 6.68
N ASP A 8 -9.38 -7.77 7.81
CA ASP A 8 -10.71 -8.28 8.17
C ASP A 8 -11.75 -7.88 7.09
N VAL A 9 -11.78 -6.61 6.69
CA VAL A 9 -12.68 -6.12 5.63
C VAL A 9 -12.34 -6.74 4.27
N PHE A 10 -11.06 -6.88 3.94
CA PHE A 10 -10.63 -7.51 2.68
C PHE A 10 -11.09 -8.98 2.61
N ASP A 11 -10.96 -9.73 3.71
CA ASP A 11 -11.44 -11.11 3.80
C ASP A 11 -12.95 -11.20 3.59
N ASP A 12 -13.71 -10.35 4.27
CA ASP A 12 -15.17 -10.29 4.16
C ASP A 12 -15.62 -9.96 2.73
N GLU A 13 -14.97 -9.03 2.03
CA GLU A 13 -15.26 -8.74 0.63
C GLU A 13 -14.85 -9.89 -0.30
N SER A 14 -13.71 -10.55 -0.05
CA SER A 14 -13.22 -11.65 -0.87
C SER A 14 -14.18 -12.85 -0.87
N LYS A 15 -14.81 -13.13 0.28
CA LYS A 15 -15.80 -14.22 0.45
C LYS A 15 -17.09 -14.00 -0.33
N LYS A 16 -17.40 -12.76 -0.71
CA LYS A 16 -18.57 -12.45 -1.56
C LYS A 16 -18.35 -12.81 -3.02
N LEU A 17 -17.10 -13.05 -3.43
CA LEU A 17 -16.74 -13.41 -4.78
C LEU A 17 -16.58 -14.93 -4.90
N THR A 18 -17.14 -15.50 -5.96
CA THR A 18 -17.00 -16.94 -6.25
C THR A 18 -15.82 -17.21 -7.17
N ASN A 19 -15.16 -18.35 -7.00
CA ASN A 19 -14.09 -18.86 -7.87
C ASN A 19 -12.81 -18.01 -7.95
N VAL A 20 -12.58 -17.11 -6.99
CA VAL A 20 -11.30 -16.39 -6.88
C VAL A 20 -10.24 -17.35 -6.33
N LYS A 21 -9.16 -17.54 -7.09
CA LYS A 21 -8.04 -18.44 -6.74
C LYS A 21 -6.75 -17.69 -6.41
N TRP A 22 -6.64 -16.45 -6.87
CA TRP A 22 -5.40 -15.68 -6.88
C TRP A 22 -5.61 -14.30 -6.29
N LEU A 23 -4.64 -13.84 -5.51
CA LEU A 23 -4.48 -12.46 -5.07
C LEU A 23 -3.30 -11.85 -5.83
N ALA A 24 -3.57 -10.80 -6.59
CA ALA A 24 -2.52 -10.00 -7.20
C ALA A 24 -1.93 -9.04 -6.15
N GLN A 25 -0.61 -8.94 -6.09
CA GLN A 25 0.10 -7.96 -5.25
C GLN A 25 1.08 -7.15 -6.09
N GLY A 26 1.13 -5.84 -5.82
CA GLY A 26 2.05 -4.91 -6.46
C GLY A 26 3.46 -4.94 -5.86
N THR A 27 3.93 -6.10 -5.38
CA THR A 27 5.28 -6.27 -4.82
C THR A 27 6.32 -5.86 -5.85
N ILE A 28 7.26 -5.01 -5.46
CA ILE A 28 8.38 -4.58 -6.30
C ILE A 28 9.72 -5.08 -5.75
N TYR A 29 10.77 -5.01 -6.56
CA TYR A 29 12.09 -5.55 -6.21
C TYR A 29 12.66 -5.03 -4.88
N PRO A 30 12.54 -3.74 -4.53
CA PRO A 30 12.90 -3.25 -3.20
C PRO A 30 12.19 -3.96 -2.04
N ASP A 31 10.92 -4.33 -2.18
CA ASP A 31 10.15 -5.03 -1.14
C ASP A 31 10.72 -6.44 -0.89
N VAL A 32 11.19 -7.10 -1.95
CA VAL A 32 11.83 -8.42 -1.89
C VAL A 32 13.15 -8.35 -1.14
N ILE A 33 13.98 -7.36 -1.44
CA ILE A 33 15.28 -7.17 -0.78
C ILE A 33 15.08 -6.85 0.71
N GLU A 34 14.15 -5.95 1.06
CA GLU A 34 13.83 -5.61 2.45
C GLU A 34 13.40 -6.86 3.23
N SER A 35 12.58 -7.70 2.59
CA SER A 35 12.10 -8.94 3.19
C SER A 35 13.19 -10.02 3.33
N ALA A 36 14.11 -10.14 2.36
CA ALA A 36 15.23 -11.07 2.45
C ALA A 36 16.22 -10.68 3.57
N ALA A 37 16.49 -9.38 3.73
CA ALA A 37 17.39 -8.87 4.78
C ALA A 37 16.84 -9.13 6.21
N SER A 38 15.51 -9.08 6.38
CA SER A 38 14.86 -9.42 7.66
C SER A 38 15.03 -10.90 8.05
N LYS A 39 15.16 -11.82 7.09
CA LYS A 39 15.37 -13.25 7.33
C LYS A 39 16.80 -13.59 7.79
N THR A 40 17.76 -12.71 7.55
CA THR A 40 19.19 -12.91 7.89
C THR A 40 19.60 -12.41 9.28
N GLY A 41 18.66 -12.07 10.17
CA GLY A 41 18.90 -12.12 11.62
C GLY A 41 19.37 -10.86 12.34
N LYS A 42 19.20 -9.64 11.80
CA LYS A 42 19.47 -8.38 12.56
C LYS A 42 18.41 -7.29 12.45
N ALA A 43 17.32 -7.50 11.72
CA ALA A 43 16.22 -6.54 11.69
C ALA A 43 15.03 -7.16 12.41
N HIS A 44 14.62 -6.55 13.53
CA HIS A 44 13.28 -6.78 14.08
C HIS A 44 12.27 -6.67 12.93
N VAL A 45 11.26 -7.53 12.94
CA VAL A 45 10.15 -7.59 11.97
C VAL A 45 9.34 -6.28 12.06
N ILE A 46 9.93 -5.19 11.59
CA ILE A 46 9.35 -3.86 11.50
C ILE A 46 8.73 -3.82 10.12
N LYS A 47 7.53 -4.41 10.02
CA LYS A 47 6.50 -4.32 8.97
C LYS A 47 5.89 -5.70 8.78
N SER A 48 4.87 -6.00 9.59
CA SER A 48 4.15 -7.26 9.50
C SER A 48 3.31 -7.43 8.22
N HIS A 49 3.11 -6.37 7.42
CA HIS A 49 2.15 -6.41 6.29
C HIS A 49 2.52 -5.47 5.12
N HIS A 50 3.76 -5.51 4.63
CA HIS A 50 4.00 -5.12 3.24
C HIS A 50 4.20 -6.40 2.44
N ASN A 51 3.33 -6.62 1.44
CA ASN A 51 3.44 -7.40 0.20
C ASN A 51 4.11 -8.80 0.17
N VAL A 52 4.92 -9.19 1.15
CA VAL A 52 5.74 -10.40 1.20
C VAL A 52 5.58 -11.12 2.56
N GLY A 53 4.79 -10.57 3.48
CA GLY A 53 4.50 -11.13 4.82
C GLY A 53 3.51 -12.29 4.87
N GLY A 54 3.02 -12.75 3.71
CA GLY A 54 1.99 -13.78 3.62
C GLY A 54 0.59 -13.24 3.95
N LEU A 55 -0.43 -13.88 3.38
CA LEU A 55 -1.80 -13.69 3.82
C LEU A 55 -2.00 -14.39 5.16
N PRO A 56 -2.99 -13.99 5.97
CA PRO A 56 -3.38 -14.79 7.13
C PRO A 56 -3.61 -16.25 6.74
N ASP A 57 -3.26 -17.20 7.61
CA ASP A 57 -3.32 -18.65 7.30
C ASP A 57 -4.70 -19.13 6.83
N TYR A 58 -5.77 -18.40 7.17
CA TYR A 58 -7.14 -18.69 6.77
C TYR A 58 -7.48 -18.25 5.32
N MET A 59 -6.70 -17.36 4.71
CA MET A 59 -6.88 -16.93 3.32
C MET A 59 -6.19 -17.91 2.37
N LYS A 60 -6.99 -18.71 1.65
CA LYS A 60 -6.51 -19.76 0.73
C LYS A 60 -6.29 -19.26 -0.71
N LEU A 61 -5.77 -18.04 -0.87
CA LEU A 61 -5.48 -17.47 -2.19
C LEU A 61 -4.01 -17.69 -2.55
N GLY A 62 -3.75 -18.11 -3.80
CA GLY A 62 -2.39 -18.09 -4.34
C GLY A 62 -1.95 -16.64 -4.64
N LEU A 63 -0.64 -16.36 -4.60
CA LEU A 63 -0.12 -15.01 -4.88
C LEU A 63 0.33 -14.88 -6.34
N VAL A 64 0.05 -13.72 -6.94
CA VAL A 64 0.56 -13.31 -8.26
C VAL A 64 1.23 -11.94 -8.12
N GLU A 65 2.55 -11.88 -8.30
CA GLU A 65 3.38 -10.69 -8.05
C GLU A 65 4.14 -10.29 -9.32
N PRO A 66 3.47 -9.70 -10.33
CA PRO A 66 4.06 -9.50 -11.66
C PRO A 66 5.15 -8.43 -11.70
N LEU A 67 5.22 -7.57 -10.69
CA LEU A 67 6.17 -6.45 -10.62
C LEU A 67 7.41 -6.77 -9.76
N ARG A 68 7.51 -8.01 -9.26
CA ARG A 68 8.48 -8.42 -8.23
C ARG A 68 9.95 -8.15 -8.61
N GLU A 69 10.26 -8.15 -9.89
CA GLU A 69 11.63 -7.98 -10.41
C GLU A 69 11.94 -6.54 -10.82
N LEU A 70 11.00 -5.62 -10.65
CA LEU A 70 11.10 -4.25 -11.13
C LEU A 70 11.35 -3.24 -10.00
N PHE A 71 12.09 -2.18 -10.31
CA PHE A 71 12.18 -0.99 -9.48
C PHE A 71 10.98 -0.05 -9.74
N LYS A 72 10.78 0.90 -8.82
CA LYS A 72 9.62 1.80 -8.84
C LYS A 72 9.57 2.67 -10.10
N ASP A 73 10.71 3.14 -10.58
CA ASP A 73 10.81 3.94 -11.82
C ASP A 73 10.47 3.11 -13.06
N GLU A 74 10.81 1.82 -13.10
CA GLU A 74 10.40 0.90 -14.15
C GLU A 74 8.90 0.64 -14.14
N VAL A 75 8.31 0.43 -12.95
CA VAL A 75 6.86 0.31 -12.79
C VAL A 75 6.14 1.58 -13.26
N ARG A 76 6.70 2.77 -13.00
CA ARG A 76 6.16 4.04 -13.50
C ARG A 76 6.19 4.10 -15.03
N LYS A 77 7.28 3.69 -15.69
CA LYS A 77 7.38 3.63 -17.15
C LYS A 77 6.33 2.69 -17.75
N ILE A 78 6.13 1.51 -17.13
CA ILE A 78 5.09 0.57 -17.55
C ILE A 78 3.71 1.18 -17.39
N GLY A 79 3.43 1.85 -16.27
CA GLY A 79 2.16 2.54 -16.05
C GLY A 79 1.85 3.57 -17.14
N LEU A 80 2.84 4.37 -17.54
CA LEU A 80 2.69 5.34 -18.63
C LEU A 80 2.41 4.65 -19.97
N ALA A 81 3.14 3.56 -20.27
CA ALA A 81 2.92 2.78 -21.49
C ALA A 81 1.54 2.10 -21.53
N LEU A 82 0.98 1.76 -20.35
CA LEU A 82 -0.38 1.24 -20.21
C LEU A 82 -1.47 2.33 -20.23
N GLY A 83 -1.10 3.61 -20.35
CA GLY A 83 -2.04 4.73 -20.45
C GLY A 83 -2.58 5.25 -19.12
N LEU A 84 -1.92 4.95 -17.99
CA LEU A 84 -2.29 5.55 -16.71
C LEU A 84 -1.94 7.05 -16.69
N PRO A 85 -2.75 7.90 -16.01
CA PRO A 85 -2.48 9.33 -15.93
C PRO A 85 -1.11 9.64 -15.32
N ALA A 86 -0.34 10.51 -15.96
CA ALA A 86 0.99 10.91 -15.50
C ALA A 86 0.95 11.52 -14.09
N GLU A 87 -0.09 12.31 -13.77
CA GLU A 87 -0.31 12.89 -12.44
C GLU A 87 -0.45 11.81 -11.36
N MET A 88 -1.15 10.71 -11.66
CA MET A 88 -1.30 9.59 -10.72
C MET A 88 0.03 8.86 -10.49
N ILE A 89 0.81 8.66 -11.55
CA ILE A 89 2.11 7.97 -11.51
C ILE A 89 3.17 8.77 -10.74
N ASN A 90 3.15 10.09 -10.93
CA ASN A 90 4.13 11.01 -10.36
C ASN A 90 3.74 11.50 -8.95
N ARG A 91 2.51 11.20 -8.49
CA ARG A 91 2.07 11.56 -7.15
C ARG A 91 3.04 11.08 -6.06
N HIS A 92 3.22 11.91 -5.04
CA HIS A 92 3.99 11.53 -3.86
C HIS A 92 3.41 10.28 -3.19
N PRO A 93 4.27 9.42 -2.60
CA PRO A 93 3.81 8.24 -1.88
C PRO A 93 2.86 8.61 -0.74
N PHE A 94 1.78 7.84 -0.59
CA PHE A 94 0.85 7.96 0.53
C PHE A 94 0.96 6.70 1.41
N PRO A 95 1.09 6.83 2.73
CA PRO A 95 1.31 5.69 3.61
C PRO A 95 0.06 4.81 3.70
N GLY A 96 0.23 3.49 3.90
CA GLY A 96 -0.88 2.54 4.06
C GLY A 96 -1.88 2.92 5.17
N PRO A 97 -1.42 3.34 6.37
CA PRO A 97 -2.29 3.89 7.42
C PRO A 97 -2.94 5.26 7.11
N GLY A 98 -2.60 5.87 5.98
CA GLY A 98 -3.10 7.16 5.53
C GLY A 98 -2.92 8.29 6.54
N LEU A 99 -3.98 9.08 6.75
CA LEU A 99 -3.97 10.19 7.72
C LEU A 99 -3.89 9.72 9.18
N GLY A 100 -4.11 8.43 9.46
CA GLY A 100 -4.04 7.86 10.80
C GLY A 100 -2.66 7.96 11.46
N VAL A 101 -1.60 8.19 10.67
CA VAL A 101 -0.24 8.49 11.17
C VAL A 101 0.14 9.96 11.03
N ARG A 102 -0.75 10.80 10.50
CA ARG A 102 -0.55 12.25 10.35
C ARG A 102 -1.35 13.08 11.36
N VAL A 103 -2.38 12.51 11.98
CA VAL A 103 -3.08 13.10 13.12
C VAL A 103 -2.34 12.71 14.40
N LEU A 104 -1.81 13.69 15.12
CA LEU A 104 -1.15 13.45 16.40
C LEU A 104 -2.18 13.20 17.51
N GLY A 105 -2.02 12.10 18.24
CA GLY A 105 -2.94 11.70 19.30
C GLY A 105 -4.11 10.85 18.79
N GLU A 106 -5.27 10.99 19.43
CA GLU A 106 -6.47 10.23 19.06
C GLU A 106 -6.98 10.65 17.67
N VAL A 107 -7.25 9.67 16.81
CA VAL A 107 -7.77 9.90 15.46
C VAL A 107 -9.29 10.06 15.52
N LYS A 108 -9.78 11.28 15.26
CA LYS A 108 -11.21 11.61 15.18
C LYS A 108 -11.62 12.06 13.79
N LYS A 109 -12.90 11.85 13.46
CA LYS A 109 -13.47 12.29 12.17
C LYS A 109 -13.24 13.79 11.92
N GLU A 110 -13.50 14.62 12.92
CA GLU A 110 -13.29 16.07 12.87
C GLU A 110 -11.85 16.46 12.51
N TYR A 111 -10.85 15.78 13.09
CA TYR A 111 -9.44 16.05 12.83
C TYR A 111 -9.04 15.61 11.43
N CYS A 112 -9.54 14.47 10.98
CA CYS A 112 -9.33 13.99 9.61
C CYS A 112 -10.00 14.91 8.57
N ASP A 113 -11.20 15.45 8.87
CA ASP A 113 -11.90 16.41 8.00
C ASP A 113 -11.11 17.73 7.89
N LEU A 114 -10.57 18.23 8.99
CA LEU A 114 -9.71 19.41 8.99
C LEU A 114 -8.41 19.15 8.21
N LEU A 115 -7.71 18.06 8.50
CA LEU A 115 -6.44 17.73 7.88
C LEU A 115 -6.57 17.49 6.37
N ARG A 116 -7.67 16.89 5.91
CA ARG A 116 -7.93 16.73 4.46
C ARG A 116 -8.01 18.06 3.73
N ARG A 117 -8.66 19.07 4.33
CA ARG A 117 -8.76 20.40 3.72
C ARG A 117 -7.40 21.10 3.69
N ALA A 118 -6.65 21.01 4.79
CA ALA A 118 -5.30 21.59 4.86
C ALA A 118 -4.32 20.92 3.87
N ASP A 119 -4.33 19.58 3.78
CA ASP A 119 -3.49 18.81 2.84
C ASP A 119 -3.86 19.12 1.39
N ALA A 120 -5.15 19.27 1.07
CA ALA A 120 -5.59 19.64 -0.27
C ALA A 120 -5.05 21.02 -0.70
N ILE A 121 -5.21 22.05 0.14
CA ILE A 121 -4.68 23.40 -0.13
C ILE A 121 -3.15 23.35 -0.27
N PHE A 122 -2.47 22.64 0.63
CA PHE A 122 -1.01 22.53 0.59
C PHE A 122 -0.51 21.88 -0.71
N ILE A 123 -1.18 20.82 -1.18
CA ILE A 123 -0.79 20.14 -2.43
C ILE A 123 -1.14 21.00 -3.66
N GLU A 124 -2.29 21.66 -3.67
CA GLU A 124 -2.69 22.59 -4.74
C GLU A 124 -1.64 23.69 -4.91
N GLU A 125 -1.31 24.41 -3.83
CA GLU A 125 -0.30 25.47 -3.85
C GLU A 125 1.12 24.96 -4.18
N PHE A 126 1.44 23.70 -3.85
CA PHE A 126 2.73 23.09 -4.18
C PHE A 126 2.85 22.70 -5.65
N VAL A 127 1.74 22.37 -6.32
CA VAL A 127 1.71 21.94 -7.73
C VAL A 127 1.54 23.13 -8.67
N ASP A 128 0.82 24.17 -8.25
CA ASP A 128 0.59 25.39 -9.04
C ASP A 128 1.81 26.32 -9.13
N ASN A 129 2.81 26.16 -8.25
CA ASN A 129 4.08 26.88 -8.25
C ASN A 129 5.24 26.05 -8.82
#